data_AF-A0A355FTK9-F1
#
_entry.id   AF-A0A355FTK9-F1
#
_cell.length_a   1.000
_cell.length_b   1.000
_cell.length_c   1.000
_cell.angle_alpha   90.00
_cell.angle_beta   90.00
_cell.angle_gamma   90.00
#
_symmetry.space_group_name_H-M   'P 1'
#
loop_
_entity.id
_entity.type
_entity.pdbx_description
1 polymer ?
#
loop_
_entity_poly.entity_id
_entity_poly.type
_entity_poly.pdbx_seq_one_letter_code
_entity_poly.pdbx_strand_id
1 'polypeptide(L)'
;MGRLISRRKTMAYHYVLNGLASLMSVWLSFRLSSAVPLIWCAFIGTLLSGYSPWFKRRFLRGNLIISFAVGQLPLWTLIGVLPLSQWSSMLGTLNGFGLLTYAALSAYLTFLREITKDLQDVAGDREAGYDTLAVRWGSNRTIHLLQILHFSGWALLGISSWAALKWFDATWTPLLFLLPFLGAHLQLTRGLIHSVSAYQKLTLAGGLGFLAFMVG
;
A
#
# COMPACT_ATOMS: atom_id res chain seq x y z
N MET A 1 -23.15 -5.55 7.73
CA MET A 1 -22.32 -6.76 7.61
C MET A 1 -21.35 -6.90 8.79
N GLY A 2 -21.83 -7.30 9.98
CA GLY A 2 -20.95 -7.42 11.14
C GLY A 2 -21.60 -8.18 12.27
N ARG A 3 -21.25 -9.45 12.45
CA ARG A 3 -21.76 -10.29 13.56
C ARG A 3 -20.91 -11.54 13.88
N LEU A 4 -19.60 -11.54 13.62
CA LEU A 4 -18.74 -12.67 14.00
C LEU A 4 -17.76 -12.37 15.14
N ILE A 5 -17.42 -11.09 15.40
CA ILE A 5 -16.46 -10.71 16.45
C ILE A 5 -17.02 -9.56 17.28
N SER A 6 -17.04 -9.74 18.60
CA SER A 6 -17.42 -8.69 19.56
C SER A 6 -16.46 -7.51 19.49
N ARG A 7 -16.97 -6.27 19.57
CA ARG A 7 -16.17 -5.04 19.62
C ARG A 7 -15.05 -5.11 20.67
N ARG A 8 -15.30 -5.76 21.82
CA ARG A 8 -14.28 -5.98 22.87
C ARG A 8 -13.14 -6.88 22.40
N LYS A 9 -13.46 -7.96 21.67
CA LYS A 9 -12.45 -8.87 21.10
C LYS A 9 -11.61 -8.14 20.04
N THR A 10 -12.24 -7.36 19.15
CA THR A 10 -11.52 -6.56 18.14
C THR A 10 -10.54 -5.56 18.77
N MET A 11 -10.97 -4.85 19.82
CA MET A 11 -10.11 -3.93 20.56
C MET A 11 -8.96 -4.67 21.26
N ALA A 12 -9.25 -5.81 21.89
CA ALA A 12 -8.22 -6.64 22.53
C ALA A 12 -7.16 -7.10 21.52
N TYR A 13 -7.57 -7.64 20.36
CA TYR A 13 -6.63 -8.03 19.31
C TYR A 13 -5.79 -6.85 18.82
N HIS A 14 -6.39 -5.67 18.64
CA HIS A 14 -5.66 -4.48 18.22
C HIS A 14 -4.55 -4.11 19.22
N TYR A 15 -4.85 -4.07 20.52
CA TYR A 15 -3.85 -3.77 21.56
C TYR A 15 -2.78 -4.85 21.67
N VAL A 16 -3.17 -6.13 21.59
CA VAL A 16 -2.20 -7.24 21.66
C VAL A 16 -1.24 -7.21 20.47
N LEU A 17 -1.75 -7.05 19.24
CA LEU A 17 -0.92 -7.01 18.04
C LEU A 17 0.02 -5.79 18.03
N ASN A 18 -0.47 -4.61 18.39
CA ASN A 18 0.37 -3.42 18.52
C ASN A 18 1.41 -3.56 19.63
N GLY A 19 1.04 -4.21 20.75
CA GLY A 19 1.96 -4.51 21.85
C GLY A 19 3.07 -5.45 21.39
N LEU A 20 2.73 -6.53 20.67
CA LEU A 20 3.71 -7.47 20.12
C LEU A 20 4.63 -6.78 19.10
N ALA A 21 4.08 -5.99 18.17
CA ALA A 21 4.89 -5.23 17.21
C ALA A 21 5.87 -4.28 17.93
N SER A 22 5.40 -3.59 18.96
CA SER A 22 6.24 -2.71 19.77
C SER A 22 7.36 -3.48 20.49
N LEU A 23 7.04 -4.61 21.13
CA LEU A 23 8.04 -5.45 21.80
C LEU A 23 9.08 -6.00 20.81
N MET A 24 8.66 -6.45 19.64
CA MET A 24 9.57 -6.90 18.57
C MET A 24 10.47 -5.76 18.09
N SER A 25 9.94 -4.55 17.94
CA SER A 25 10.73 -3.38 17.53
C SER A 25 11.78 -2.98 18.57
N VAL A 26 11.45 -3.09 19.86
CA VAL A 26 12.39 -2.87 20.99
C VAL A 26 13.50 -3.93 20.94
N TRP A 27 13.13 -5.20 20.84
CA TRP A 27 14.09 -6.31 20.75
C TRP A 27 15.05 -6.13 19.56
N LEU A 28 14.51 -5.78 18.39
CA LEU A 28 15.32 -5.56 17.18
C LEU A 28 16.24 -4.33 17.34
N SER A 29 15.77 -3.29 18.01
CA SER A 29 16.55 -2.09 18.28
C SER A 29 17.74 -2.38 19.20
N PHE A 30 17.55 -3.21 20.23
CA PHE A 30 18.66 -3.69 21.07
C PHE A 30 19.64 -4.54 20.27
N ARG A 31 19.13 -5.49 19.48
CA ARG A 31 19.95 -6.43 18.70
C ARG A 31 20.78 -5.76 17.61
N LEU A 32 20.29 -4.65 17.05
CA LEU A 32 20.99 -3.86 16.02
C LEU A 32 21.72 -2.64 16.60
N SER A 33 21.67 -2.44 17.93
CA SER A 33 22.20 -1.25 18.61
C SER A 33 21.78 0.06 17.93
N SER A 34 20.52 0.14 17.48
CA SER A 34 19.96 1.27 16.75
C SER A 34 18.52 1.53 17.14
N ALA A 35 18.15 2.80 17.31
CA ALA A 35 16.78 3.20 17.63
C ALA A 35 15.83 3.22 16.41
N VAL A 36 16.34 3.03 15.18
CA VAL A 36 15.53 3.15 13.96
C VAL A 36 14.32 2.22 13.93
N PRO A 37 14.43 0.90 14.23
CA PRO A 37 13.27 0.02 14.21
C PRO A 37 12.20 0.45 15.21
N LEU A 38 12.60 0.87 16.42
CA LEU A 38 11.68 1.37 17.44
C LEU A 38 10.96 2.65 16.99
N ILE A 39 11.72 3.66 16.55
CA ILE A 39 11.18 4.96 16.14
C ILE A 39 10.21 4.78 14.98
N TRP A 40 10.59 3.98 13.99
CA TRP A 40 9.79 3.78 12.80
C TRP A 40 8.51 2.98 13.10
N CYS A 41 8.59 1.92 13.92
CA CYS A 41 7.41 1.18 14.35
C CYS A 41 6.47 2.06 15.19
N ALA A 42 7.01 2.89 16.10
CA ALA A 42 6.24 3.84 16.89
C ALA A 42 5.57 4.91 16.01
N PHE A 43 6.27 5.42 15.00
CA PHE A 43 5.75 6.40 14.05
C PHE A 43 4.59 5.83 13.23
N ILE A 44 4.78 4.69 12.57
CA ILE A 44 3.72 4.04 11.78
C ILE A 44 2.56 3.58 12.67
N GLY A 45 2.84 3.04 13.85
CA GLY A 45 1.83 2.64 14.83
C GLY A 45 0.97 3.82 15.29
N THR A 46 1.58 4.97 15.54
CA THR A 46 0.88 6.22 15.91
C THR A 46 0.04 6.73 14.75
N LEU A 47 0.61 6.76 13.54
CA LEU A 47 -0.08 7.20 12.32
C LEU A 47 -1.33 6.35 12.05
N LEU A 48 -1.22 5.02 12.16
CA LEU A 48 -2.33 4.07 11.95
C LEU A 48 -3.35 4.09 13.10
N SER A 49 -2.90 4.29 14.34
CA SER A 49 -3.80 4.42 15.49
C SER A 49 -4.62 5.71 15.40
N GLY A 50 -3.99 6.82 14.98
CA GLY A 50 -4.65 8.09 14.69
C GLY A 50 -5.51 8.06 13.44
N TYR A 51 -5.22 7.16 12.48
CA TYR A 51 -6.01 7.01 11.25
C TYR A 51 -7.49 6.74 11.54
N SER A 52 -7.79 5.76 12.39
CA SER A 52 -9.16 5.32 12.68
C SER A 52 -10.09 6.43 13.24
N PRO A 53 -9.69 7.21 14.27
CA PRO A 53 -10.51 8.28 14.81
C PRO A 53 -10.48 9.57 13.99
N TRP A 54 -9.35 9.94 13.36
CA TRP A 54 -9.16 11.30 12.84
C TRP A 54 -9.07 11.42 11.32
N PHE A 55 -8.52 10.40 10.62
CA PHE A 55 -8.19 10.52 9.19
C PHE A 55 -9.07 9.67 8.27
N LYS A 56 -9.66 8.57 8.76
CA LYS A 56 -10.57 7.69 8.00
C LYS A 56 -11.80 8.42 7.43
N ARG A 57 -12.11 9.61 7.94
CA ARG A 57 -13.32 10.37 7.62
C ARG A 57 -13.05 11.65 6.81
N ARG A 58 -11.83 11.80 6.26
CA ARG A 58 -11.38 13.05 5.63
C ARG A 58 -10.81 12.83 4.22
N PHE A 59 -11.51 13.38 3.25
CA PHE A 59 -11.16 13.62 1.85
C PHE A 59 -9.99 12.79 1.28
N LEU A 60 -8.74 13.28 1.39
CA LEU A 60 -7.55 12.64 0.81
C LEU A 60 -6.52 12.18 1.83
N ARG A 61 -6.56 12.73 3.05
CA ARG A 61 -5.45 12.58 4.02
C ARG A 61 -5.35 11.15 4.53
N GLY A 62 -6.51 10.50 4.77
CA GLY A 62 -6.54 9.09 5.17
C GLY A 62 -5.94 8.17 4.11
N ASN A 63 -6.27 8.41 2.85
CA ASN A 63 -5.82 7.59 1.73
C ASN A 63 -4.30 7.68 1.57
N LEU A 64 -3.73 8.88 1.69
CA LEU A 64 -2.27 9.09 1.62
C LEU A 64 -1.54 8.42 2.80
N ILE A 65 -2.10 8.49 4.02
CA ILE A 65 -1.55 7.84 5.21
C ILE A 65 -1.46 6.32 5.02
N ILE A 66 -2.54 5.67 4.57
CA ILE A 66 -2.54 4.22 4.32
C ILE A 66 -1.55 3.87 3.21
N SER A 67 -1.55 4.65 2.13
CA SER A 67 -0.68 4.42 0.98
C SER A 67 0.79 4.48 1.36
N PHE A 68 1.18 5.49 2.16
CA PHE A 68 2.53 5.60 2.71
C PHE A 68 2.85 4.44 3.65
N ALA A 69 1.94 4.08 4.56
CA ALA A 69 2.14 3.00 5.52
C ALA A 69 2.37 1.64 4.85
N VAL A 70 1.70 1.37 3.72
CA VAL A 70 1.91 0.16 2.91
C VAL A 70 3.18 0.28 2.05
N GLY A 71 3.39 1.42 1.40
CA GLY A 71 4.52 1.61 0.48
C GLY A 71 5.89 1.55 1.13
N GLN A 72 6.00 1.89 2.42
CA GLN A 72 7.27 1.82 3.14
C GLN A 72 7.70 0.38 3.52
N LEU A 73 6.77 -0.59 3.53
CA LEU A 73 7.05 -1.97 3.96
C LEU A 73 8.25 -2.64 3.27
N PRO A 74 8.52 -2.43 1.97
CA PRO A 74 9.69 -3.01 1.32
C PRO A 74 11.01 -2.45 1.88
N LEU A 75 11.04 -1.20 2.33
CA LEU A 75 12.23 -0.64 2.97
C LEU A 75 12.48 -1.26 4.34
N TRP A 76 11.42 -1.73 5.00
CA TRP A 76 11.54 -2.44 6.28
C TRP A 76 12.37 -3.73 6.16
N THR A 77 12.40 -4.38 4.99
CA THR A 77 13.17 -5.62 4.80
C THR A 77 14.68 -5.39 4.83
N LEU A 78 15.15 -4.16 4.68
CA LEU A 78 16.57 -3.82 4.84
C LEU A 78 17.02 -3.89 6.30
N ILE A 79 16.07 -3.72 7.24
CA ILE A 79 16.36 -3.78 8.68
C ILE A 79 16.77 -5.20 9.05
N GLY A 80 17.99 -5.34 9.57
CA GLY A 80 18.55 -6.63 9.98
C GLY A 80 19.29 -7.38 8.88
N VAL A 81 19.20 -6.94 7.62
CA VAL A 81 20.04 -7.43 6.52
C VAL A 81 21.28 -6.56 6.35
N LEU A 82 21.12 -5.24 6.38
CA LEU A 82 22.23 -4.29 6.22
C LEU A 82 22.28 -3.29 7.39
N PRO A 83 23.48 -2.91 7.87
CA PRO A 83 23.63 -1.83 8.82
C PRO A 83 23.21 -0.50 8.19
N LEU A 84 22.62 0.39 8.99
CA LEU A 84 22.06 1.67 8.51
C LEU A 84 23.06 2.55 7.75
N SER A 85 24.34 2.49 8.11
CA SER A 85 25.41 3.22 7.43
C SER A 85 25.58 2.83 5.96
N GLN A 86 25.16 1.62 5.58
CA GLN A 86 25.28 1.11 4.20
C GLN A 86 24.00 1.32 3.38
N TRP A 87 22.92 1.83 3.99
CA TRP A 87 21.64 2.00 3.29
C TRP A 87 21.75 2.97 2.13
N SER A 88 22.42 4.11 2.31
CA SER A 88 22.60 5.10 1.23
C SER A 88 23.34 4.50 0.04
N SER A 89 24.40 3.74 0.30
CA SER A 89 25.16 3.04 -0.73
C SER A 89 24.31 1.98 -1.43
N MET A 90 23.54 1.18 -0.69
CA MET A 90 22.68 0.15 -1.26
C MET A 90 21.56 0.74 -2.10
N LEU A 91 20.90 1.79 -1.61
CA LEU A 91 19.80 2.48 -2.31
C LEU A 91 20.28 3.17 -3.60
N GLY A 92 21.57 3.50 -3.71
CA GLY A 92 22.18 4.00 -4.94
C GLY A 92 22.53 2.92 -5.99
N THR A 93 22.41 1.63 -5.65
CA THR A 93 22.61 0.53 -6.60
C THR A 93 21.36 0.25 -7.42
N LEU A 94 21.48 -0.51 -8.53
CA LEU A 94 20.34 -0.96 -9.32
C LEU A 94 19.30 -1.71 -8.48
N ASN A 95 19.75 -2.58 -7.56
CA ASN A 95 18.86 -3.30 -6.63
C ASN A 95 18.12 -2.33 -5.69
N GLY A 96 18.81 -1.28 -5.23
CA GLY A 96 18.24 -0.21 -4.43
C GLY A 96 17.15 0.56 -5.17
N PHE A 97 17.41 0.93 -6.42
CA PHE A 97 16.41 1.55 -7.30
C PHE A 97 15.21 0.64 -7.55
N GLY A 98 15.43 -0.67 -7.75
CA GLY A 98 14.36 -1.66 -7.85
C GLY A 98 13.47 -1.69 -6.61
N LEU A 99 14.08 -1.71 -5.41
CA LEU A 99 13.36 -1.69 -4.14
C LEU A 99 12.56 -0.38 -3.93
N LEU A 100 13.16 0.78 -4.23
CA LEU A 100 12.49 2.07 -4.14
C LEU A 100 11.34 2.18 -5.13
N THR A 101 11.52 1.68 -6.35
CA THR A 101 10.46 1.62 -7.36
C THR A 101 9.30 0.76 -6.86
N TYR A 102 9.60 -0.40 -6.27
CA TYR A 102 8.58 -1.26 -5.68
C TYR A 102 7.85 -0.61 -4.50
N ALA A 103 8.57 0.10 -3.63
CA ALA A 103 8.01 0.86 -2.53
C ALA A 103 7.03 1.94 -3.03
N ALA A 104 7.44 2.71 -4.04
CA ALA A 104 6.64 3.75 -4.67
C ALA A 104 5.39 3.18 -5.38
N LEU A 105 5.55 2.10 -6.15
CA LEU A 105 4.42 1.43 -6.80
C LEU A 105 3.43 0.83 -5.80
N SER A 106 3.93 0.25 -4.70
CA SER A 106 3.08 -0.30 -3.64
C SER A 106 2.25 0.80 -2.96
N ALA A 107 2.85 1.97 -2.68
CA ALA A 107 2.11 3.13 -2.21
C ALA A 107 1.06 3.59 -3.22
N TYR A 108 1.46 3.74 -4.48
CA TYR A 108 0.61 4.25 -5.55
C TYR A 108 -0.60 3.35 -5.81
N LEU A 109 -0.40 2.03 -5.94
CA LEU A 109 -1.48 1.07 -6.13
C LEU A 109 -2.41 1.00 -4.90
N THR A 110 -1.86 1.14 -3.70
CA THR A 110 -2.66 1.24 -2.48
C THR A 110 -3.53 2.51 -2.49
N PHE A 111 -3.01 3.62 -3.01
CA PHE A 111 -3.75 4.87 -3.14
C PHE A 111 -4.95 4.74 -4.09
N LEU A 112 -4.74 4.11 -5.26
CA LEU A 112 -5.85 3.80 -6.19
C LEU A 112 -6.93 2.96 -5.50
N ARG A 113 -6.50 2.01 -4.67
CA ARG A 113 -7.40 1.12 -3.95
C ARG A 113 -8.21 1.83 -2.87
N GLU A 114 -7.60 2.76 -2.11
CA GLU A 114 -8.36 3.55 -1.14
C GLU A 114 -9.40 4.46 -1.84
N ILE A 115 -9.06 5.09 -2.98
CA ILE A 115 -10.05 5.83 -3.78
C ILE A 115 -11.17 4.91 -4.29
N THR A 116 -10.82 3.69 -4.72
CA THR A 116 -11.80 2.71 -5.19
C THR A 116 -12.75 2.29 -4.06
N LYS A 117 -12.25 2.13 -2.84
CA LYS A 117 -13.09 1.86 -1.66
C LYS A 117 -13.99 3.03 -1.31
N ASP A 118 -13.48 4.27 -1.35
CA ASP A 118 -14.30 5.46 -1.12
C ASP A 118 -15.49 5.50 -2.09
N LEU A 119 -15.29 5.06 -3.36
CA LEU A 119 -16.38 4.91 -4.34
C LEU A 119 -17.36 3.77 -4.01
N GLN A 120 -16.89 2.67 -3.42
CA GLN A 120 -17.74 1.53 -3.02
C GLN A 120 -18.59 1.88 -1.79
N ASP A 121 -18.05 2.68 -0.89
CA ASP A 121 -18.64 2.97 0.42
C ASP A 121 -19.44 4.29 0.45
N VAL A 122 -19.64 4.97 -0.69
CA VAL A 122 -20.33 6.28 -0.80
C VAL A 122 -21.64 6.36 -0.02
N ALA A 123 -22.51 5.35 -0.16
CA ALA A 123 -23.81 5.36 0.50
C ALA A 123 -23.68 5.31 2.02
N GLY A 124 -22.84 4.41 2.53
CA GLY A 124 -22.60 4.28 3.97
C GLY A 124 -21.83 5.46 4.56
N ASP A 125 -20.86 6.01 3.82
CA ASP A 125 -20.10 7.20 4.21
C ASP A 125 -21.00 8.43 4.30
N ARG A 126 -21.95 8.58 3.36
CA ARG A 126 -22.93 9.68 3.38
C ARG A 126 -23.86 9.57 4.58
N GLU A 127 -24.39 8.39 4.89
CA GLU A 127 -25.24 8.15 6.06
C GLU A 127 -24.48 8.41 7.38
N ALA A 128 -23.19 8.09 7.42
CA ALA A 128 -22.32 8.32 8.57
C ALA A 128 -21.79 9.76 8.69
N GLY A 129 -22.11 10.64 7.74
CA GLY A 129 -21.68 12.04 7.70
C GLY A 129 -20.18 12.22 7.42
N TYR A 130 -19.56 11.32 6.66
CA TYR A 130 -18.14 11.40 6.31
C TYR A 130 -17.91 12.28 5.07
N ASP A 131 -16.79 13.01 5.05
CA ASP A 131 -16.40 13.91 3.95
C ASP A 131 -15.33 13.24 3.07
N THR A 132 -15.59 12.02 2.58
CA THR A 132 -14.67 11.29 1.69
C THR A 132 -14.67 11.89 0.28
N LEU A 133 -13.65 11.56 -0.51
CA LEU A 133 -13.48 12.15 -1.84
C LEU A 133 -14.68 11.88 -2.75
N ALA A 134 -15.23 10.66 -2.70
CA ALA A 134 -16.42 10.28 -3.46
C ALA A 134 -17.72 10.94 -2.97
N VAL A 135 -17.86 11.19 -1.65
CA VAL A 135 -19.02 11.91 -1.11
C VAL A 135 -18.99 13.39 -1.49
N ARG A 136 -17.82 14.03 -1.36
CA ARG A 136 -17.64 15.47 -1.59
C ARG A 136 -17.68 15.88 -3.06
N TRP A 137 -16.98 15.13 -3.92
CA TRP A 137 -16.90 15.43 -5.35
C TRP A 137 -17.98 14.74 -6.18
N GLY A 138 -18.67 13.76 -5.57
CA GLY A 138 -19.61 12.89 -6.26
C GLY A 138 -18.90 11.76 -7.02
N SER A 139 -19.61 10.64 -7.16
CA SER A 139 -19.06 9.40 -7.73
C SER A 139 -18.50 9.60 -9.14
N ASN A 140 -19.16 10.37 -10.00
CA ASN A 140 -18.74 10.56 -11.39
C ASN A 140 -17.38 11.26 -11.51
N ARG A 141 -17.15 12.33 -10.74
CA ARG A 141 -15.85 13.04 -10.76
C ARG A 141 -14.74 12.17 -10.19
N THR A 142 -15.05 11.40 -9.14
CA THR A 142 -14.09 10.48 -8.53
C THR A 142 -13.75 9.30 -9.44
N ILE A 143 -14.71 8.76 -10.19
CA ILE A 143 -14.45 7.75 -11.22
C ILE A 143 -13.54 8.32 -12.30
N HIS A 144 -13.79 9.56 -12.76
CA HIS A 144 -12.94 10.20 -13.76
C HIS A 144 -11.51 10.41 -13.26
N LEU A 145 -11.34 10.89 -12.02
CA LEU A 145 -10.03 10.95 -11.36
C LEU A 145 -9.36 9.57 -11.31
N LEU A 146 -10.11 8.54 -10.90
CA LEU A 146 -9.60 7.18 -10.80
C LEU A 146 -9.16 6.62 -12.15
N GLN A 147 -9.85 6.97 -13.25
CA GLN A 147 -9.48 6.60 -14.62
C GLN A 147 -8.17 7.27 -15.05
N ILE A 148 -8.04 8.58 -14.83
CA ILE A 148 -6.80 9.33 -15.11
C ILE A 148 -5.62 8.72 -14.35
N LEU A 149 -5.85 8.40 -13.07
CA LEU A 149 -4.83 7.74 -12.26
C LEU A 149 -4.51 6.35 -12.80
N HIS A 150 -5.47 5.46 -13.10
CA HIS A 150 -5.13 4.16 -13.69
C HIS A 150 -4.34 4.29 -15.00
N PHE A 151 -4.60 5.32 -15.81
CA PHE A 151 -3.82 5.59 -17.01
C PHE A 151 -2.37 5.99 -16.70
N SER A 152 -2.13 6.85 -15.71
CA SER A 152 -0.76 7.15 -15.26
C SER A 152 -0.08 5.94 -14.61
N GLY A 153 -0.85 5.07 -13.96
CA GLY A 153 -0.40 3.79 -13.43
C GLY A 153 0.15 2.85 -14.52
N TRP A 154 -0.46 2.83 -15.71
CA TRP A 154 0.08 2.09 -16.85
C TRP A 154 1.45 2.58 -17.29
N ALA A 155 1.65 3.90 -17.33
CA ALA A 155 2.96 4.46 -17.66
C ALA A 155 4.02 4.06 -16.63
N LEU A 156 3.70 4.15 -15.33
CA LEU A 156 4.60 3.75 -14.25
C LEU A 156 4.93 2.26 -14.32
N LEU A 157 3.93 1.39 -14.42
CA LEU A 157 4.13 -0.06 -14.53
C LEU A 157 4.86 -0.46 -15.81
N GLY A 158 4.63 0.25 -16.92
CA GLY A 158 5.33 0.03 -18.18
C GLY A 158 6.83 0.35 -18.06
N ILE A 159 7.19 1.50 -17.47
CA ILE A 159 8.58 1.86 -17.20
C ILE A 159 9.24 0.84 -16.27
N SER A 160 8.56 0.44 -15.20
CA SER A 160 9.08 -0.56 -14.26
C SER A 160 9.25 -1.93 -14.91
N SER A 161 8.33 -2.33 -15.81
CA SER A 161 8.44 -3.59 -16.55
C SER A 161 9.60 -3.57 -17.54
N TRP A 162 9.80 -2.45 -18.23
CA TRP A 162 10.95 -2.27 -19.12
C TRP A 162 12.27 -2.33 -18.33
N ALA A 163 12.35 -1.65 -17.18
CA ALA A 163 13.51 -1.70 -16.30
C ALA A 163 13.77 -3.12 -15.77
N ALA A 164 12.71 -3.84 -15.39
CA ALA A 164 12.80 -5.23 -14.97
C ALA A 164 13.38 -6.15 -16.05
N LEU A 165 12.92 -6.00 -17.29
CA LEU A 165 13.42 -6.76 -18.44
C LEU A 165 14.88 -6.45 -18.77
N LYS A 166 15.29 -5.17 -18.65
CA LYS A 166 16.63 -4.71 -19.07
C LYS A 166 17.71 -4.90 -18.01
N TRP A 167 17.37 -4.79 -16.74
CA TRP A 167 18.36 -4.77 -15.66
C TRP A 167 18.33 -6.00 -14.77
N PHE A 168 17.27 -6.82 -14.86
CA PHE A 168 17.08 -7.97 -13.98
C PHE A 168 16.69 -9.25 -14.73
N ASP A 169 16.76 -9.26 -16.07
CA ASP A 169 16.39 -10.39 -16.95
C ASP A 169 15.01 -11.03 -16.64
N ALA A 170 14.11 -10.22 -16.06
CA ALA A 170 12.79 -10.65 -15.60
C ALA A 170 11.80 -10.71 -16.77
N THR A 171 11.87 -11.80 -17.54
CA THR A 171 11.11 -11.98 -18.79
C THR A 171 9.60 -12.05 -18.59
N TRP A 172 9.11 -12.95 -17.74
CA TRP A 172 7.67 -13.18 -17.57
C TRP A 172 7.11 -12.60 -16.26
N THR A 173 7.96 -12.30 -15.29
CA THR A 173 7.51 -11.85 -13.95
C THR A 173 6.75 -10.52 -13.95
N PRO A 174 6.97 -9.56 -14.88
CA PRO A 174 6.12 -8.37 -14.96
C PRO A 174 4.65 -8.68 -15.24
N LEU A 175 4.35 -9.81 -15.91
CA LEU A 175 2.98 -10.22 -16.19
C LEU A 175 2.17 -10.47 -14.92
N LEU A 176 2.83 -10.83 -13.81
CA LEU A 176 2.19 -11.07 -12.52
C LEU A 176 1.43 -9.84 -12.01
N PHE A 177 1.91 -8.62 -12.29
CA PHE A 177 1.23 -7.39 -11.91
C PHE A 177 0.52 -6.70 -13.09
N LEU A 178 1.02 -6.84 -14.33
CA LEU A 178 0.39 -6.22 -15.51
C LEU A 178 -0.99 -6.82 -15.83
N LEU A 179 -1.14 -8.14 -15.78
CA LEU A 179 -2.41 -8.81 -16.08
C LEU A 179 -3.54 -8.44 -15.11
N PRO A 180 -3.37 -8.51 -13.78
CA PRO A 180 -4.40 -8.06 -12.87
C PRO A 180 -4.64 -6.54 -12.96
N PHE A 181 -3.63 -5.73 -13.28
CA PHE A 181 -3.83 -4.30 -13.48
C PHE A 181 -4.68 -4.01 -14.73
N LEU A 182 -4.50 -4.78 -15.80
CA LEU A 182 -5.39 -4.76 -16.97
C LEU A 182 -6.82 -5.13 -16.59
N GLY A 183 -7.01 -6.18 -15.79
CA GLY A 183 -8.33 -6.54 -15.29
C GLY A 183 -8.99 -5.42 -14.47
N ALA A 184 -8.22 -4.72 -13.62
CA ALA A 184 -8.71 -3.54 -12.88
C ALA A 184 -9.13 -2.41 -13.84
N HIS A 185 -8.32 -2.11 -14.86
CA HIS A 185 -8.60 -1.06 -15.84
C HIS A 185 -9.85 -1.38 -16.69
N LEU A 186 -9.99 -2.62 -17.16
CA LEU A 186 -11.17 -3.06 -17.91
C LEU A 186 -12.45 -3.02 -17.08
N GLN A 187 -12.36 -3.35 -15.79
CA GLN A 187 -13.54 -3.27 -14.91
C GLN A 187 -13.92 -1.84 -14.56
N LEU A 188 -12.93 -0.96 -14.40
CA LEU A 188 -13.17 0.45 -14.17
C LEU A 188 -13.86 1.10 -15.37
N THR A 189 -13.43 0.79 -16.58
CA THR A 189 -14.06 1.28 -17.82
C THR A 189 -15.47 0.72 -18.02
N ARG A 190 -15.74 -0.50 -17.53
CA ARG A 190 -17.09 -1.10 -17.49
C ARG A 190 -17.96 -0.59 -16.34
N GLY A 191 -17.46 0.28 -15.46
CA GLY A 191 -18.19 0.79 -14.30
C GLY A 191 -18.39 -0.23 -13.16
N LEU A 192 -17.72 -1.38 -13.19
CA LEU A 192 -17.83 -2.45 -12.19
C LEU A 192 -16.93 -2.18 -10.98
N ILE A 193 -17.18 -1.10 -10.25
CA ILE A 193 -16.29 -0.58 -9.20
C ILE A 193 -16.03 -1.60 -8.08
N HIS A 194 -17.01 -2.44 -7.73
CA HIS A 194 -16.85 -3.47 -6.69
C HIS A 194 -15.73 -4.46 -7.01
N SER A 195 -15.59 -4.87 -8.27
CA SER A 195 -14.59 -5.86 -8.67
C SER A 195 -13.20 -5.24 -8.88
N VAL A 196 -13.10 -3.93 -9.21
CA VAL A 196 -11.82 -3.21 -9.39
C VAL A 196 -10.88 -3.40 -8.19
N SER A 197 -11.41 -3.29 -6.97
CA SER A 197 -10.63 -3.47 -5.74
C SER A 197 -10.03 -4.87 -5.58
N ALA A 198 -10.70 -5.91 -6.10
CA ALA A 198 -10.16 -7.27 -6.09
C ALA A 198 -8.96 -7.38 -7.03
N TYR A 199 -9.04 -6.81 -8.22
CA TYR A 199 -7.95 -6.82 -9.20
C TYR A 199 -6.76 -5.98 -8.73
N GLN A 200 -7.00 -4.83 -8.09
CA GLN A 200 -5.92 -4.03 -7.48
C GLN A 200 -5.18 -4.80 -6.37
N LYS A 201 -5.89 -5.61 -5.58
CA LYS A 201 -5.22 -6.51 -4.60
C LYS A 201 -4.37 -7.57 -5.30
N LEU A 202 -4.86 -8.14 -6.41
CA LEU A 202 -4.09 -9.09 -7.20
C LEU A 202 -2.85 -8.43 -7.82
N THR A 203 -2.93 -7.17 -8.28
CA THR A 203 -1.77 -6.42 -8.77
C THR A 203 -0.70 -6.26 -7.68
N LEU A 204 -1.10 -5.89 -6.46
CA LEU A 204 -0.19 -5.79 -5.32
C LEU A 204 0.45 -7.15 -4.97
N ALA A 205 -0.35 -8.23 -4.98
CA ALA A 205 0.15 -9.58 -4.73
C ALA A 205 1.12 -10.05 -5.84
N GLY A 206 0.84 -9.73 -7.09
CA GLY A 206 1.75 -9.99 -8.22
C GLY A 206 3.08 -9.27 -8.08
N GLY A 207 3.07 -8.04 -7.54
CA GLY A 207 4.27 -7.30 -7.19
C GLY A 207 5.11 -7.99 -6.11
N LEU A 208 4.48 -8.57 -5.07
CA LEU A 208 5.20 -9.37 -4.08
C LEU A 208 5.83 -10.62 -4.70
N GLY A 209 5.12 -11.27 -5.64
CA GLY A 209 5.65 -12.40 -6.41
C GLY A 209 6.88 -12.02 -7.23
N PHE A 210 6.88 -10.83 -7.84
CA PHE A 210 8.05 -10.29 -8.54
C PHE A 210 9.24 -10.10 -7.59
N LEU A 211 9.04 -9.53 -6.40
CA LEU A 211 10.13 -9.39 -5.42
C LEU A 211 10.67 -10.74 -4.95
N ALA A 212 9.80 -11.73 -4.73
CA ALA A 212 10.23 -13.06 -4.32
C ALA A 212 11.14 -13.71 -5.38
N PHE A 213 10.83 -13.52 -6.66
CA PHE A 213 11.68 -13.97 -7.77
C PHE A 213 13.02 -13.25 -7.82
N MET A 214 13.09 -11.97 -7.45
CA MET A 214 14.35 -11.22 -7.43
C MET A 214 15.32 -11.65 -6.34
N VAL A 215 14.82 -12.32 -5.30
CA VAL A 215 15.61 -12.73 -4.12
C VAL A 215 15.95 -14.23 -4.15
N GLY A 216 15.20 -15.04 -4.90
CA GLY A 216 15.40 -16.49 -5.05
C GLY A 216 16.24 -16.85 -6.26
#